data_AF-A0A292S027-F1
#
_entry.id   AF-A0A292S027-F1
#
_cell.length_a   1.000
_cell.length_b   1.000
_cell.length_c   1.000
_cell.angle_alpha   90.00
_cell.angle_beta   90.00
_cell.angle_gamma   90.00
#
_symmetry.space_group_name_H-M   'P 1'
#
loop_
_entity.id
_entity.type
_entity.pdbx_description
1 polymer ?
#
loop_
_entity_poly.entity_id
_entity_poly.type
_entity_poly.pdbx_seq_one_letter_code
_entity_poly.pdbx_strand_id
1 'polypeptide(L)'
;MLLNNINNISFQAKPGKELVKQLNKEFNNNAQKTDKFIKLFEQTYNPITDSATVIDIDKNNNYIFSNTNFPDIKYYTKTGLSSDRPVAVQILNECSKTVINAEIQLYRKIIAKSFQKNKSLAALKFIAGKLQNNRFAEQIKLTEQILKKNPHSHLSPVEYEQILTENSKEEIQDVINKIFG
;
A
#
# COMPACT_ATOMS: atom_id res chain seq x y z
N MET A 1 -11.89 -28.12 23.79
CA MET A 1 -12.76 -27.16 23.07
C MET A 1 -12.52 -25.79 23.66
N LEU A 2 -11.90 -24.86 22.92
CA LEU A 2 -11.87 -23.41 23.23
C LEU A 2 -11.16 -22.69 22.06
N LEU A 3 -11.84 -22.56 20.91
CA LEU A 3 -11.45 -21.65 19.82
C LEU A 3 -12.74 -21.21 19.12
N ASN A 4 -13.56 -20.39 19.79
CA ASN A 4 -14.63 -19.64 19.15
C ASN A 4 -14.35 -18.15 19.37
N ASN A 5 -14.62 -17.36 18.34
CA ASN A 5 -14.33 -15.94 18.15
C ASN A 5 -12.93 -15.60 17.60
N ILE A 6 -12.57 -16.23 16.48
CA ILE A 6 -11.96 -15.42 15.42
C ILE A 6 -13.15 -14.67 14.81
N ASN A 7 -13.44 -13.50 15.37
CA ASN A 7 -14.33 -12.54 14.74
C ASN A 7 -13.93 -12.43 13.27
N ASN A 8 -14.92 -12.34 12.38
CA ASN A 8 -14.76 -11.81 11.03
C ASN A 8 -14.08 -10.44 11.13
N ILE A 9 -12.75 -10.43 11.19
CA ILE A 9 -11.97 -9.22 10.95
C ILE A 9 -12.12 -9.04 9.46
N SER A 10 -13.16 -8.28 9.11
CA SER A 10 -13.34 -7.72 7.80
C SER A 10 -12.11 -6.87 7.52
N PHE A 11 -11.20 -7.52 6.82
CA PHE A 11 -9.92 -7.04 6.37
C PHE A 11 -10.19 -6.16 5.15
N GLN A 12 -10.61 -4.91 5.39
CA GLN A 12 -11.00 -3.94 4.37
C GLN A 12 -10.16 -2.68 4.55
N ALA A 13 -9.72 -2.08 3.43
CA ALA A 13 -9.03 -0.81 3.43
C ALA A 13 -9.89 0.26 4.10
N LYS A 14 -9.26 1.12 4.91
CA LYS A 14 -10.01 2.07 5.76
C LYS A 14 -9.59 3.51 5.53
N PRO A 15 -10.54 4.45 5.61
CA PRO A 15 -10.20 5.86 5.68
C PRO A 15 -9.52 6.16 7.01
N GLY A 16 -8.49 7.00 6.96
CA GLY A 16 -7.80 7.49 8.15
C GLY A 16 -8.59 8.55 8.92
N LYS A 17 -8.04 8.99 10.05
CA LYS A 17 -8.77 9.78 11.04
C LYS A 17 -8.99 11.22 10.58
N GLU A 18 -7.98 11.83 9.94
CA GLU A 18 -8.10 13.20 9.45
C GLU A 18 -9.01 13.26 8.22
N LEU A 19 -9.00 12.23 7.37
CA LEU A 19 -9.95 12.07 6.29
C LEU A 19 -11.39 12.03 6.83
N VAL A 20 -11.69 11.16 7.81
CA VAL A 20 -13.04 11.10 8.41
C VAL A 20 -13.47 12.45 9.00
N LYS A 21 -12.55 13.16 9.66
CA LYS A 21 -12.80 14.49 10.21
C LYS A 21 -13.11 15.52 9.11
N GLN A 22 -12.36 15.51 8.02
CA GLN A 22 -12.59 16.40 6.88
C GLN A 22 -13.92 16.10 6.19
N LEU A 23 -14.28 14.82 6.03
CA LEU A 23 -15.56 14.40 5.47
C LEU A 23 -16.74 14.84 6.34
N ASN A 24 -16.63 14.70 7.66
CA ASN A 24 -17.64 15.21 8.57
C ASN A 24 -17.83 16.72 8.42
N LYS A 25 -16.74 17.49 8.26
CA LYS A 25 -16.84 18.93 7.97
C LYS A 25 -17.52 19.19 6.62
N GLU A 26 -17.10 18.50 5.56
CA GLU A 26 -17.64 18.64 4.20
C GLU A 26 -19.13 18.29 4.11
N PHE A 27 -19.57 17.30 4.89
CA PHE A 27 -20.97 16.85 4.92
C PHE A 27 -21.80 17.52 6.02
N ASN A 28 -21.32 18.58 6.66
CA ASN A 28 -22.01 19.28 7.75
C ASN A 28 -22.44 18.33 8.90
N ASN A 29 -21.54 17.43 9.30
CA ASN A 29 -21.71 16.39 10.31
C ASN A 29 -22.89 15.43 10.05
N ASN A 30 -23.28 15.25 8.78
CA ASN A 30 -24.30 14.29 8.40
C ASN A 30 -23.76 12.84 8.42
N ALA A 31 -24.05 12.10 9.49
CA ALA A 31 -23.61 10.72 9.68
C ALA A 31 -23.98 9.79 8.51
N GLN A 32 -25.19 9.91 7.96
CA GLN A 32 -25.63 9.06 6.84
C GLN A 32 -24.80 9.28 5.57
N LYS A 33 -24.36 10.51 5.31
CA LYS A 33 -23.48 10.82 4.17
C LYS A 33 -22.07 10.28 4.40
N THR A 34 -21.54 10.43 5.61
CA THR A 34 -20.24 9.86 5.99
C THR A 34 -20.25 8.33 5.87
N ASP A 35 -21.29 7.66 6.36
CA ASP A 35 -21.42 6.20 6.27
C ASP A 35 -21.53 5.71 4.81
N LYS A 36 -22.26 6.43 3.96
CA LYS A 36 -22.33 6.14 2.52
C LYS A 36 -20.97 6.29 1.86
N PHE A 37 -20.22 7.33 2.20
CA PHE A 37 -18.86 7.51 1.70
C PHE A 37 -17.96 6.35 2.11
N ILE A 38 -17.97 5.95 3.39
CA ILE A 38 -17.11 4.86 3.89
C ILE A 38 -17.39 3.56 3.12
N LYS A 39 -18.66 3.24 2.87
CA LYS A 39 -19.03 2.06 2.08
C LYS A 39 -18.52 2.14 0.64
N LEU A 40 -18.64 3.29 -0.02
CA LEU A 40 -18.12 3.49 -1.38
C LEU A 40 -16.60 3.42 -1.41
N PHE A 41 -15.94 4.02 -0.41
CA PHE A 41 -14.50 3.97 -0.23
C PHE A 41 -14.02 2.51 -0.13
N GLU A 42 -14.64 1.71 0.73
CA GLU A 42 -14.33 0.29 0.87
C GLU A 42 -14.53 -0.46 -0.46
N GLN A 43 -15.65 -0.23 -1.15
CA GLN A 43 -15.91 -0.86 -2.45
C GLN A 43 -14.87 -0.49 -3.51
N THR A 44 -14.41 0.76 -3.53
CA THR A 44 -13.42 1.26 -4.48
C THR A 44 -12.03 0.67 -4.22
N TYR A 45 -11.60 0.60 -2.95
CA TYR A 45 -10.21 0.29 -2.61
C TYR A 45 -9.97 -1.17 -2.24
N ASN A 46 -10.94 -1.87 -1.63
CA ASN A 46 -10.76 -3.28 -1.24
C ASN A 46 -10.27 -4.20 -2.36
N PRO A 47 -10.73 -4.07 -3.63
CA PRO A 47 -10.23 -4.92 -4.71
C PRO A 47 -8.78 -4.64 -5.10
N ILE A 48 -8.26 -3.47 -4.75
CA ILE A 48 -6.98 -2.95 -5.25
C ILE A 48 -5.98 -2.63 -4.15
N THR A 49 -6.28 -2.80 -2.87
CA THR A 49 -5.35 -2.60 -1.75
C THR A 49 -5.41 -3.75 -0.77
N ASP A 50 -4.36 -3.90 0.03
CA ASP A 50 -4.39 -4.77 1.19
C ASP A 50 -5.38 -4.29 2.24
N SER A 51 -5.94 -5.26 2.92
CA SER A 51 -6.87 -5.10 4.01
C SER A 51 -6.39 -4.27 5.20
N ALA A 52 -5.09 -4.26 5.46
CA ALA A 52 -4.50 -3.50 6.54
C ALA A 52 -4.08 -2.08 6.08
N THR A 53 -4.31 -1.73 4.81
CA THR A 53 -3.99 -0.41 4.28
C THR A 53 -4.98 0.65 4.79
N VAL A 54 -4.43 1.74 5.27
CA VAL A 54 -5.17 2.94 5.69
C VAL A 54 -4.75 4.07 4.78
N ILE A 55 -5.75 4.73 4.17
CA ILE A 55 -5.57 5.91 3.33
C ILE A 55 -6.14 7.11 4.09
N ASP A 56 -5.26 8.02 4.48
CA ASP A 56 -5.59 9.26 5.18
C ASP A 56 -5.18 10.47 4.33
N ILE A 57 -5.42 11.67 4.85
CA ILE A 57 -4.96 12.92 4.25
C ILE A 57 -4.13 13.75 5.22
N ASP A 58 -3.20 14.55 4.71
CA ASP A 58 -2.52 15.59 5.48
C ASP A 58 -3.33 16.90 5.52
N LYS A 59 -2.81 17.91 6.22
CA LYS A 59 -3.42 19.24 6.32
C LYS A 59 -3.61 19.98 4.99
N ASN A 60 -2.90 19.54 3.94
CA ASN A 60 -2.97 20.09 2.58
C ASN A 60 -3.76 19.15 1.65
N ASN A 61 -4.48 18.18 2.20
CA ASN A 61 -5.21 17.14 1.48
C ASN A 61 -4.32 16.20 0.62
N ASN A 62 -3.03 16.07 0.89
CA ASN A 62 -2.21 15.03 0.25
C ASN A 62 -2.51 13.66 0.86
N TYR A 63 -2.49 12.59 0.07
CA TYR A 63 -2.70 11.25 0.63
C TYR A 63 -1.52 10.78 1.49
N ILE A 64 -1.90 10.12 2.58
CA ILE A 64 -1.01 9.41 3.47
C ILE A 64 -1.44 7.93 3.47
N PHE A 65 -0.54 7.07 3.01
CA PHE A 65 -0.70 5.63 3.05
C PHE A 65 0.01 5.08 4.28
N SER A 66 -0.66 4.21 5.02
CA SER A 66 -0.09 3.49 6.17
C SER A 66 -0.66 2.09 6.27
N ASN A 67 -0.06 1.26 7.14
CA ASN A 67 -0.53 -0.11 7.39
C ASN A 67 -0.81 -0.29 8.88
N THR A 68 -1.93 -0.91 9.24
CA THR A 68 -2.32 -1.08 10.66
C THR A 68 -1.33 -1.93 11.46
N ASN A 69 -0.55 -2.80 10.82
CA ASN A 69 0.50 -3.58 11.47
C ASN A 69 1.82 -2.81 11.65
N PHE A 70 1.99 -1.70 10.93
CA PHE A 70 3.18 -0.84 10.95
C PHE A 70 2.78 0.65 11.03
N PRO A 71 2.03 1.07 12.07
CA PRO A 71 1.39 2.39 12.10
C PRO A 71 2.37 3.58 12.08
N ASP A 72 3.61 3.36 12.54
CA ASP A 72 4.67 4.38 12.58
C ASP A 72 5.36 4.61 11.22
N ILE A 73 5.03 3.80 10.21
CA ILE A 73 5.61 3.87 8.88
C ILE A 73 4.54 4.35 7.90
N LYS A 74 4.82 5.49 7.27
CA LYS A 74 3.89 6.16 6.37
C LYS A 74 4.55 6.46 5.03
N TYR A 75 3.77 6.41 3.96
CA TYR A 75 4.13 6.89 2.64
C TYR A 75 3.23 8.07 2.28
N TYR A 76 3.86 9.15 1.82
CA TYR A 76 3.17 10.38 1.45
C TYR A 76 3.25 10.48 -0.06
N THR A 77 2.09 10.64 -0.71
CA THR A 77 2.03 10.98 -2.13
C THR A 77 1.40 12.35 -2.28
N LYS A 78 2.10 13.23 -3.01
CA LYS A 78 1.53 14.51 -3.41
C LYS A 78 0.55 14.24 -4.53
N THR A 79 -0.72 14.35 -4.22
CA THR A 79 -1.76 14.42 -5.23
C THR A 79 -2.11 15.87 -5.42
N GLY A 80 -2.27 16.28 -6.68
CA GLY A 80 -2.77 17.60 -7.02
C GLY A 80 -4.26 17.70 -6.71
N LEU A 81 -4.66 17.42 -5.46
CA LEU A 81 -6.03 17.62 -5.04
C LEU A 81 -6.30 19.11 -5.15
N SER A 82 -7.11 19.50 -6.14
CA SER A 82 -7.50 20.88 -6.34
C SER A 82 -8.31 21.33 -5.14
N SER A 83 -8.07 22.57 -4.70
CA SER A 83 -8.88 23.25 -3.67
C SER A 83 -10.36 23.36 -4.06
N ASP A 84 -10.68 23.20 -5.34
CA ASP A 84 -11.95 23.61 -5.92
C ASP A 84 -12.96 22.44 -5.95
N ARG A 85 -12.54 21.24 -5.51
CA ARG A 85 -13.39 20.04 -5.48
C ARG A 85 -13.52 19.48 -4.07
N PRO A 86 -14.70 18.94 -3.71
CA PRO A 86 -14.88 18.25 -2.43
C PRO A 86 -13.91 17.06 -2.31
N VAL A 87 -13.28 16.89 -1.14
CA VAL A 87 -12.28 15.83 -0.89
C VAL A 87 -12.89 14.45 -1.14
N ALA A 88 -14.15 14.24 -0.76
CA ALA A 88 -14.85 12.99 -0.99
C ALA A 88 -14.86 12.59 -2.48
N VAL A 89 -15.12 13.56 -3.36
CA VAL A 89 -15.17 13.34 -4.81
C VAL A 89 -13.78 13.03 -5.34
N GLN A 90 -12.76 13.74 -4.87
CA GLN A 90 -11.41 13.54 -5.38
C GLN A 90 -10.86 12.17 -4.99
N ILE A 91 -11.13 11.72 -3.76
CA ILE A 91 -10.73 10.40 -3.27
C ILE A 91 -11.38 9.30 -4.10
N LEU A 92 -12.71 9.30 -4.20
CA LEU A 92 -13.40 8.24 -4.93
C LEU A 92 -13.05 8.18 -6.43
N ASN A 93 -12.48 9.25 -7.00
CA ASN A 93 -12.02 9.30 -8.40
C ASN A 93 -10.51 9.09 -8.56
N GLU A 94 -9.77 8.76 -7.51
CA GLU A 94 -8.34 8.53 -7.62
C GLU A 94 -8.04 7.31 -8.50
N CYS A 95 -6.98 7.40 -9.31
CA CYS A 95 -6.62 6.34 -10.23
C CYS A 95 -6.12 5.10 -9.45
N SER A 96 -6.69 3.93 -9.77
CA SER A 96 -6.30 2.67 -9.12
C SER A 96 -4.81 2.38 -9.22
N LYS A 97 -4.18 2.72 -10.34
CA LYS A 97 -2.72 2.57 -10.54
C LYS A 97 -1.92 3.44 -9.58
N THR A 98 -2.36 4.68 -9.32
CA THR A 98 -1.72 5.58 -8.35
C THR A 98 -1.76 4.98 -6.95
N VAL A 99 -2.92 4.43 -6.57
CA VAL A 99 -3.17 3.81 -5.27
C VAL A 99 -2.31 2.57 -5.07
N ILE A 100 -2.28 1.66 -6.05
CA ILE A 100 -1.45 0.45 -6.03
C ILE A 100 0.03 0.83 -5.91
N ASN A 101 0.49 1.81 -6.68
CA ASN A 101 1.87 2.28 -6.62
C ASN A 101 2.21 2.84 -5.24
N ALA A 102 1.33 3.66 -4.65
CA ALA A 102 1.55 4.23 -3.33
C ALA A 102 1.63 3.15 -2.24
N GLU A 103 0.81 2.10 -2.32
CA GLU A 103 0.87 0.96 -1.43
C GLU A 103 2.18 0.15 -1.59
N ILE A 104 2.63 -0.09 -2.83
CA ILE A 104 3.92 -0.73 -3.10
C ILE A 104 5.06 0.08 -2.47
N GLN A 105 5.03 1.41 -2.61
CA GLN A 105 6.05 2.29 -2.02
C GLN A 105 6.00 2.26 -0.48
N LEU A 106 4.81 2.17 0.12
CA LEU A 106 4.65 1.94 1.55
C LEU A 106 5.33 0.64 1.99
N TYR A 107 5.10 -0.47 1.29
CA TYR A 107 5.72 -1.76 1.59
C TYR A 107 7.24 -1.74 1.49
N ARG A 108 7.78 -1.16 0.43
CA ARG A 108 9.24 -0.99 0.28
C ARG A 108 9.81 -0.21 1.46
N LYS A 109 9.14 0.86 1.90
CA LYS A 109 9.53 1.61 3.11
C LYS A 109 9.44 0.79 4.40
N ILE A 110 8.40 -0.02 4.57
CA ILE A 110 8.25 -0.91 5.74
C ILE A 110 9.41 -1.90 5.80
N ILE A 111 9.75 -2.52 4.67
CA ILE A 111 10.85 -3.49 4.57
C ILE A 111 12.18 -2.79 4.87
N ALA A 112 12.48 -1.68 4.20
CA ALA A 112 13.73 -0.95 4.40
C ALA A 112 13.93 -0.52 5.85
N LYS A 113 12.91 0.10 6.47
CA LYS A 113 12.99 0.50 7.89
C LYS A 113 13.10 -0.69 8.84
N SER A 114 12.44 -1.81 8.54
CA SER A 114 12.51 -3.02 9.38
C SER A 114 13.89 -3.67 9.29
N PHE A 115 14.45 -3.73 8.08
CA PHE A 115 15.80 -4.26 7.81
C PHE A 115 16.87 -3.43 8.51
N GLN A 116 16.80 -2.09 8.43
CA GLN A 116 17.69 -1.18 9.16
C GLN A 116 17.62 -1.33 10.69
N LYS A 117 16.51 -1.86 11.21
CA LYS A 117 16.33 -2.21 12.64
C LYS A 117 16.75 -3.64 12.95
N ASN A 118 17.55 -4.28 12.09
CA ASN A 118 18.03 -5.66 12.22
C ASN A 118 16.94 -6.73 12.30
N LYS A 119 15.72 -6.45 11.79
CA LYS A 119 14.73 -7.52 11.60
C LYS A 119 15.12 -8.38 10.41
N SER A 120 15.11 -9.69 10.59
CA SER A 120 15.38 -10.63 9.50
C SER A 120 14.27 -10.59 8.45
N LEU A 121 14.63 -10.83 7.18
CA LEU A 121 13.63 -10.98 6.12
C LEU A 121 12.69 -12.17 6.37
N ALA A 122 13.15 -13.20 7.08
CA ALA A 122 12.31 -14.32 7.52
C ALA A 122 11.15 -13.85 8.42
N ALA A 123 11.39 -12.91 9.33
CA ALA A 123 10.34 -12.34 10.16
C ALA A 123 9.32 -11.55 9.33
N LEU A 124 9.78 -10.81 8.30
CA LEU A 124 8.89 -10.11 7.38
C LEU A 124 8.07 -11.07 6.52
N LYS A 125 8.65 -12.18 6.05
CA LYS A 125 7.94 -13.25 5.32
C LYS A 125 6.83 -13.87 6.17
N PHE A 126 7.12 -14.12 7.45
CA PHE A 126 6.12 -14.64 8.38
C PHE A 126 4.94 -13.67 8.54
N ILE A 127 5.21 -12.36 8.64
CA ILE A 127 4.17 -11.34 8.67
C ILE A 127 3.37 -11.34 7.35
N ALA A 128 4.04 -11.35 6.20
CA ALA A 128 3.37 -11.39 4.90
C ALA A 128 2.45 -12.62 4.75
N GLY A 129 2.90 -13.79 5.21
CA GLY A 129 2.09 -15.02 5.22
C GLY A 129 0.88 -14.93 6.15
N LYS A 130 1.03 -14.34 7.34
CA LYS A 130 -0.09 -14.09 8.26
C LYS A 130 -1.12 -13.13 7.68
N LEU A 131 -0.68 -12.13 6.92
CA LEU A 131 -1.55 -11.15 6.27
C LEU A 131 -2.13 -11.64 4.95
N GLN A 132 -1.67 -12.80 4.45
CA GLN A 132 -2.01 -13.31 3.10
C GLN A 132 -1.78 -12.25 2.00
N ASN A 133 -0.77 -11.40 2.19
CA ASN A 133 -0.54 -10.25 1.33
C ASN A 133 0.53 -10.57 0.28
N ASN A 134 0.06 -10.94 -0.92
CA ASN A 134 0.91 -11.32 -2.03
C ASN A 134 1.84 -10.20 -2.50
N ARG A 135 1.38 -8.95 -2.50
CA ARG A 135 2.21 -7.80 -2.92
C ARG A 135 3.33 -7.53 -1.93
N PHE A 136 3.04 -7.63 -0.63
CA PHE A 136 4.07 -7.47 0.39
C PHE A 136 5.10 -8.58 0.30
N ALA A 137 4.66 -9.82 0.10
CA ALA A 137 5.54 -10.96 -0.13
C ALA A 137 6.42 -10.78 -1.39
N GLU A 138 5.85 -10.26 -2.47
CA GLU A 138 6.59 -9.94 -3.70
C GLU A 138 7.66 -8.88 -3.46
N GLN A 139 7.35 -7.80 -2.73
CA GLN A 139 8.35 -6.80 -2.39
C GLN A 139 9.49 -7.40 -1.55
N ILE A 140 9.21 -8.33 -0.63
CA ILE A 140 10.24 -9.05 0.11
C ILE A 140 11.14 -9.88 -0.82
N LYS A 141 10.57 -10.57 -1.82
CA LYS A 141 11.36 -11.32 -2.82
C LYS A 141 12.28 -10.40 -3.62
N LEU A 142 11.79 -9.24 -4.05
CA LEU A 142 12.62 -8.23 -4.73
C LEU A 142 13.76 -7.76 -3.81
N THR A 143 13.47 -7.50 -2.52
CA THR A 143 14.50 -7.16 -1.53
C THR A 143 15.59 -8.24 -1.42
N GLU A 144 15.22 -9.52 -1.43
CA GLU A 144 16.20 -10.62 -1.41
C GLU A 144 17.10 -10.62 -2.64
N GLN A 145 16.54 -10.34 -3.82
CA GLN A 145 17.33 -10.21 -5.06
C GLN A 145 18.31 -9.03 -4.99
N ILE A 146 17.84 -7.87 -4.49
CA ILE A 146 18.69 -6.70 -4.28
C ILE A 146 19.86 -7.05 -3.36
N LEU A 147 19.60 -7.64 -2.18
CA LEU A 147 20.64 -7.98 -1.21
C LEU A 147 21.58 -9.08 -1.72
N LYS A 148 21.10 -9.99 -2.56
CA LYS A 148 21.96 -11.00 -3.20
C LYS A 148 22.95 -10.36 -4.17
N LYS A 149 22.52 -9.34 -4.93
CA LYS A 149 23.39 -8.61 -5.86
C LYS A 149 24.29 -7.59 -5.14
N ASN A 150 23.77 -6.95 -4.11
CA ASN A 150 24.46 -5.95 -3.32
C ASN A 150 24.19 -6.17 -1.80
N PRO A 151 25.02 -6.96 -1.11
CA PRO A 151 24.85 -7.25 0.31
C PRO A 151 24.89 -6.02 1.23
N HIS A 152 25.48 -4.91 0.76
CA HIS A 152 25.56 -3.64 1.49
C HIS A 152 24.47 -2.64 1.10
N SER A 153 23.46 -3.08 0.35
CA SER A 153 22.35 -2.24 -0.12
C SER A 153 21.63 -1.53 1.04
N HIS A 154 21.22 -0.29 0.76
CA HIS A 154 20.34 0.48 1.64
C HIS A 154 18.86 0.37 1.25
N LEU A 155 18.53 -0.46 0.26
CA LEU A 155 17.18 -0.69 -0.24
C LEU A 155 16.50 0.61 -0.73
N SER A 156 17.26 1.41 -1.47
CA SER A 156 16.78 2.66 -2.07
C SER A 156 15.74 2.38 -3.17
N PRO A 157 14.84 3.33 -3.46
CA PRO A 157 13.86 3.17 -4.54
C PRO A 157 14.50 2.81 -5.89
N VAL A 158 15.67 3.37 -6.19
CA VAL A 158 16.40 3.13 -7.45
C VAL A 158 16.81 1.67 -7.59
N GLU A 159 17.24 1.02 -6.50
CA GLU A 159 17.63 -0.39 -6.53
C GLU A 159 16.45 -1.32 -6.85
N TYR A 160 15.24 -0.99 -6.38
CA TYR A 160 14.03 -1.73 -6.77
C TYR A 160 13.73 -1.58 -8.26
N GLU A 161 13.83 -0.36 -8.81
CA GLU A 161 13.56 -0.13 -10.24
C GLU A 161 14.61 -0.80 -11.14
N GLN A 162 15.86 -0.88 -10.70
CA GLN A 162 16.91 -1.61 -11.42
C GLN A 162 16.58 -3.10 -11.55
N ILE A 163 16.26 -3.77 -10.44
CA ILE A 163 15.87 -5.20 -10.47
C ILE A 163 14.62 -5.42 -11.32
N LEU A 164 13.60 -4.57 -11.21
CA LEU A 164 12.39 -4.70 -12.02
C LEU A 164 12.67 -4.56 -13.52
N THR A 165 13.53 -3.61 -13.88
CA THR A 165 13.95 -3.41 -15.28
C THR A 165 14.72 -4.62 -15.80
N GLU A 166 15.60 -5.19 -14.99
CA GLU A 166 16.38 -6.39 -15.36
C GLU A 166 15.47 -7.60 -15.56
N ASN A 167 14.58 -7.90 -14.61
CA ASN A 167 13.61 -8.99 -14.73
C ASN A 167 12.73 -8.82 -15.97
N SER A 168 12.28 -7.60 -16.27
CA SER A 168 11.48 -7.32 -17.47
C SER A 168 12.26 -7.58 -18.76
N LYS A 169 13.56 -7.27 -18.80
CA LYS A 169 14.40 -7.55 -19.97
C LYS A 169 14.58 -9.05 -20.18
N GLU A 170 14.79 -9.81 -19.11
CA GLU A 170 14.88 -11.26 -19.16
C GLU A 170 13.58 -11.88 -19.70
N GLU A 171 12.42 -11.46 -19.20
CA GLU A 171 11.11 -11.92 -19.69
C GLU A 171 10.89 -11.60 -21.17
N ILE A 172 11.23 -10.39 -21.61
CA ILE A 172 11.12 -9.99 -23.02
C ILE A 172 12.04 -10.86 -23.88
N GLN A 173 13.28 -11.10 -23.45
CA GLN A 173 14.22 -11.94 -24.19
C GLN A 173 13.72 -13.38 -24.30
N ASP A 174 13.14 -13.93 -23.24
CA ASP A 174 12.54 -15.27 -23.27
C ASP A 174 11.36 -15.37 -24.23
N VAL A 175 10.51 -14.34 -24.30
CA VAL A 175 9.41 -14.27 -25.27
C VAL A 175 9.96 -14.17 -26.69
N ILE A 176 10.96 -13.33 -26.94
CA ILE A 176 11.63 -13.20 -28.24
C ILE A 176 12.21 -14.55 -28.67
N ASN A 177 12.93 -15.24 -27.78
CA ASN A 177 13.52 -16.55 -28.06
C ASN A 177 12.45 -17.60 -28.37
N LYS A 178 11.27 -17.54 -27.74
CA LYS A 178 10.15 -18.45 -28.04
C LYS A 178 9.46 -18.18 -29.38
N ILE A 179 9.49 -16.94 -29.85
CA ILE A 179 8.84 -16.55 -31.11
C ILE A 179 9.79 -16.73 -32.30
N PHE A 180 11.08 -16.44 -32.12
CA PHE A 180 12.06 -16.31 -33.19
C PHE A 180 13.24 -17.29 -33.11
N GLY A 181 13.37 -18.07 -32.03
CA GLY A 181 14.37 -19.12 -31.86
C GLY A 181 13.81 -20.49 -32.18
#